data_AF-A0A359LUQ7-F1
#
_entry.id   AF-A0A359LUQ7-F1
#
_cell.length_a   1.000
_cell.length_b   1.000
_cell.length_c   1.000
_cell.angle_alpha   90.00
_cell.angle_beta   90.00
_cell.angle_gamma   90.00
#
_symmetry.space_group_name_H-M   'P 1'
#
loop_
_entity.id
_entity.type
_entity.pdbx_description
1 polymer ?
#
loop_
_entity_poly.entity_id
_entity_poly.type
_entity_poly.pdbx_seq_one_letter_code
_entity_poly.pdbx_strand_id
1 'polypeptide(L)'
;MPESPIDSDRYADLLARARPGIIEDGEEHDRLLGLAEELMEKGEELSAEEEKLLALLVFLIEAFESSIEEDEDDEEDAAAPPPAPHETLQRMMQGRGLALEDVAAIFGNPHLAREAVEGRRAISKGQAKQLGRFFQMPPKLFLP
;
A
#
# COMPACT_ATOMS: atom_id res chain seq x y z
N MET A 1 -22.79 -15.26 -15.21
CA MET A 1 -23.80 -16.28 -14.87
C MET A 1 -24.93 -15.56 -14.14
N PRO A 2 -26.22 -15.85 -14.37
CA PRO A 2 -27.26 -15.26 -13.53
C PRO A 2 -27.09 -15.80 -12.11
N GLU A 3 -27.04 -14.91 -11.10
CA GLU A 3 -26.98 -15.30 -9.69
C GLU A 3 -28.19 -16.17 -9.37
N SER A 4 -27.95 -17.42 -8.97
CA SER A 4 -29.00 -18.26 -8.41
C SER A 4 -29.51 -17.59 -7.12
N PRO A 5 -30.83 -17.57 -6.87
CA PRO A 5 -31.37 -16.94 -5.68
C PRO A 5 -30.80 -17.59 -4.43
N ILE A 6 -30.22 -16.78 -3.54
CA ILE A 6 -29.61 -17.21 -2.28
C ILE A 6 -30.70 -17.73 -1.32
N ASP A 7 -30.53 -18.96 -0.84
CA ASP A 7 -31.27 -19.48 0.29
C ASP A 7 -30.75 -18.84 1.59
N SER A 8 -31.61 -18.07 2.24
CA SER A 8 -31.24 -17.29 3.43
C SER A 8 -30.96 -18.17 4.65
N ASP A 9 -31.66 -19.29 4.82
CA ASP A 9 -31.47 -20.18 5.96
C ASP A 9 -30.17 -20.95 5.81
N ARG A 10 -29.88 -21.43 4.59
CA ARG A 10 -28.61 -22.09 4.27
C ARG A 10 -27.42 -21.15 4.41
N TYR A 11 -27.55 -19.90 3.95
CA TYR A 11 -26.50 -18.91 4.11
C TYR A 11 -26.28 -18.52 5.58
N ALA A 12 -27.36 -18.40 6.37
CA ALA A 12 -27.27 -18.14 7.80
C ALA A 12 -26.52 -19.26 8.54
N ASP A 13 -26.78 -20.52 8.20
CA ASP A 13 -26.06 -21.67 8.74
C ASP A 13 -24.55 -21.64 8.41
N LEU A 14 -24.22 -21.26 7.18
CA LEU A 14 -22.82 -21.10 6.75
C LEU A 14 -22.11 -19.99 7.55
N LEU A 15 -22.76 -18.83 7.70
CA LEU A 15 -22.24 -17.73 8.51
C LEU A 15 -22.07 -18.12 9.98
N ALA A 16 -23.03 -18.85 10.55
CA ALA A 16 -22.96 -19.30 11.95
C ALA A 16 -21.80 -20.28 12.19
N ARG A 17 -21.42 -21.09 11.18
CA ARG A 17 -20.29 -22.02 11.26
C ARG A 17 -18.96 -21.31 11.04
N ALA A 18 -18.86 -20.52 9.97
CA ALA A 18 -17.64 -19.81 9.61
C ALA A 18 -17.30 -18.67 10.59
N ARG A 19 -18.34 -18.08 11.22
CA ARG A 19 -18.26 -16.92 12.13
C ARG A 19 -17.35 -15.82 11.56
N PRO A 20 -17.59 -15.37 10.32
CA PRO A 20 -16.80 -14.29 9.75
C PRO A 20 -17.01 -13.02 10.56
N GLY A 21 -15.94 -12.28 10.77
CA GLY A 21 -15.90 -11.03 11.53
C GLY A 21 -14.71 -10.19 11.10
N ILE A 22 -14.63 -8.97 11.63
CA ILE A 22 -13.42 -8.14 11.48
C ILE A 22 -12.26 -8.95 12.08
N ILE A 23 -11.19 -9.08 11.32
CA ILE A 23 -9.98 -9.80 11.73
C ILE A 23 -9.14 -8.83 12.56
N GLU A 24 -8.85 -9.17 13.81
CA GLU A 24 -8.06 -8.33 14.71
C GLU A 24 -6.62 -8.87 14.91
N ASP A 25 -6.38 -10.15 14.62
CA ASP A 25 -5.10 -10.81 14.80
C ASP A 25 -4.81 -11.91 13.75
N GLY A 26 -3.58 -12.44 13.80
CA GLY A 26 -3.11 -13.48 12.87
C GLY A 26 -3.80 -14.84 13.07
N GLU A 27 -4.28 -15.19 14.26
CA GLU A 27 -4.99 -16.46 14.47
C GLU A 27 -6.38 -16.42 13.80
N GLU A 28 -7.01 -15.25 13.81
CA GLU A 28 -8.26 -15.01 13.08
C GLU A 28 -8.06 -15.00 11.57
N HIS A 29 -6.97 -14.36 11.10
CA HIS A 29 -6.59 -14.35 9.68
C HIS A 29 -6.36 -15.77 9.17
N ASP A 30 -5.48 -16.55 9.80
CA ASP A 30 -5.15 -17.91 9.39
C ASP A 30 -6.40 -18.81 9.33
N ARG A 31 -7.31 -18.66 10.29
CA ARG A 31 -8.56 -19.43 10.33
C ARG A 31 -9.46 -19.09 9.14
N LEU A 32 -9.68 -17.80 8.88
CA LEU A 32 -10.57 -17.39 7.78
C LEU A 32 -9.93 -17.68 6.42
N LEU A 33 -8.60 -17.56 6.31
CA LEU A 33 -7.84 -17.92 5.12
C LEU A 33 -7.99 -19.42 4.81
N GLY A 34 -7.81 -20.30 5.80
CA GLY A 34 -8.00 -21.73 5.60
C GLY A 34 -9.43 -22.10 5.16
N LEU A 35 -10.45 -21.43 5.71
CA LEU A 35 -11.84 -21.61 5.25
C LEU A 35 -12.05 -21.12 3.81
N ALA A 36 -11.41 -20.03 3.41
CA ALA A 36 -11.48 -19.55 2.04
C ALA A 36 -10.79 -20.53 1.07
N GLU A 37 -9.63 -21.07 1.44
CA GLU A 37 -8.92 -22.10 0.67
C GLU A 37 -9.76 -23.36 0.48
N GLU A 38 -10.38 -23.88 1.55
CA GLU A 38 -11.29 -25.04 1.48
C GLU A 38 -12.48 -24.81 0.52
N LEU A 39 -12.99 -23.57 0.45
CA LEU A 39 -14.04 -23.21 -0.50
C LEU A 39 -13.51 -23.08 -1.93
N MET A 40 -12.31 -22.52 -2.12
CA MET A 40 -11.67 -22.44 -3.44
C MET A 40 -11.37 -23.83 -4.02
N GLU A 41 -10.97 -24.79 -3.19
CA GLU A 41 -10.72 -26.18 -3.59
C GLU A 41 -11.96 -26.87 -4.19
N LYS A 42 -13.18 -26.46 -3.79
CA LYS A 42 -14.43 -26.99 -4.35
C LYS A 42 -14.69 -26.53 -5.79
N GLY A 43 -14.13 -25.39 -6.21
CA GLY A 43 -14.25 -24.87 -7.57
C GLY A 43 -15.70 -24.82 -8.08
N GLU A 44 -15.99 -25.55 -9.16
CA GLU A 44 -17.32 -25.58 -9.80
C GLU A 44 -18.41 -26.24 -8.93
N GLU A 45 -18.05 -26.91 -7.83
CA GLU A 45 -19.00 -27.53 -6.90
C GLU A 45 -19.57 -26.55 -5.85
N LEU A 46 -19.13 -25.29 -5.87
CA LEU A 46 -19.62 -24.25 -4.96
C LEU A 46 -21.11 -24.00 -5.17
N SER A 47 -21.87 -24.06 -4.08
CA SER A 47 -23.23 -23.51 -4.04
C SER A 47 -23.20 -21.98 -4.06
N ALA A 48 -24.31 -21.34 -4.46
CA ALA A 48 -24.40 -19.88 -4.49
C ALA A 48 -24.17 -19.25 -3.09
N GLU A 49 -24.60 -19.93 -2.03
CA GLU A 49 -24.36 -19.49 -0.65
C GLU A 49 -22.88 -19.59 -0.25
N GLU A 50 -22.20 -20.65 -0.70
CA GLU A 50 -20.76 -20.83 -0.47
C GLU A 50 -19.92 -19.83 -1.28
N GLU A 51 -20.29 -19.55 -2.52
CA GLU A 51 -19.66 -18.52 -3.34
C GLU A 51 -19.80 -17.14 -2.67
N LYS A 52 -20.98 -16.84 -2.11
CA LYS A 52 -21.22 -15.61 -1.36
C LYS A 52 -20.44 -15.55 -0.04
N LEU A 53 -20.29 -16.68 0.65
CA LEU A 53 -19.44 -16.75 1.85
C LEU A 53 -17.97 -16.53 1.48
N LEU A 54 -17.48 -17.19 0.42
CA LEU A 54 -16.11 -17.04 -0.06
C LEU A 54 -15.80 -15.58 -0.40
N ALA A 55 -16.70 -14.89 -1.11
CA ALA A 55 -16.55 -13.48 -1.41
C ALA A 55 -16.44 -12.60 -0.15
N LEU A 56 -17.20 -12.90 0.90
CA LEU A 56 -17.11 -12.20 2.19
C LEU A 56 -15.78 -12.48 2.90
N LEU A 57 -15.31 -13.74 2.90
CA LEU A 57 -14.04 -14.11 3.53
C LEU A 57 -12.86 -13.42 2.85
N VAL A 58 -12.82 -13.46 1.51
CA VAL A 58 -11.78 -12.76 0.73
C VAL A 58 -11.76 -11.27 1.05
N PHE A 59 -12.93 -10.63 1.08
CA PHE A 59 -13.01 -9.20 1.42
C PHE A 59 -12.44 -8.88 2.81
N LEU A 60 -12.72 -9.72 3.82
CA LEU A 60 -12.23 -9.51 5.18
C LEU A 60 -10.72 -9.72 5.28
N ILE A 61 -10.20 -10.74 4.59
CA ILE A 61 -8.77 -11.06 4.52
C ILE A 61 -8.01 -9.91 3.86
N GLU A 62 -8.45 -9.47 2.67
CA GLU A 62 -7.84 -8.36 1.94
C GLU A 62 -7.85 -7.06 2.77
N ALA A 63 -8.94 -6.79 3.49
CA ALA A 63 -9.04 -5.62 4.36
C ALA A 63 -8.05 -5.67 5.53
N PHE A 64 -7.82 -6.84 6.12
CA PHE A 64 -6.81 -7.01 7.17
C PHE A 64 -5.40 -6.88 6.63
N GLU A 65 -5.07 -7.60 5.54
CA GLU A 65 -3.75 -7.54 4.92
C GLU A 65 -3.38 -6.13 4.48
N SER A 66 -4.34 -5.40 3.89
CA SER A 66 -4.15 -3.99 3.52
C SER A 66 -3.89 -3.10 4.74
N SER A 67 -4.51 -3.39 5.90
CA SER A 67 -4.24 -2.63 7.13
C SER A 67 -2.85 -2.89 7.69
N ILE A 68 -2.34 -4.12 7.55
CA ILE A 68 -0.96 -4.46 7.90
C ILE A 68 0.01 -3.79 6.95
N GLU A 69 -0.26 -3.78 5.64
CA GLU A 69 0.56 -3.05 4.66
C GLU A 69 0.58 -1.54 4.91
N GLU A 70 -0.54 -0.93 5.31
CA GLU A 70 -0.60 0.49 5.69
C GLU A 70 0.23 0.78 6.96
N ASP A 71 0.14 -0.10 7.97
CA ASP A 71 0.95 -0.02 9.18
C ASP A 71 2.44 -0.28 8.86
N GLU A 72 2.77 -1.20 7.96
CA GLU A 72 4.13 -1.49 7.50
C GLU A 72 4.69 -0.38 6.58
N ASP A 73 3.89 0.29 5.75
CA ASP A 73 4.30 1.46 4.97
C ASP A 73 4.56 2.68 5.87
N ASP A 74 3.90 2.74 7.03
CA ASP A 74 4.15 3.70 8.11
C ASP A 74 5.35 3.26 9.01
N GLU A 75 5.61 1.95 9.18
CA GLU A 75 6.74 1.38 9.95
C GLU A 75 8.04 1.19 9.13
N GLU A 76 7.99 1.07 7.80
CA GLU A 76 9.17 1.11 6.92
C GLU A 76 9.77 2.52 6.87
N ASP A 77 8.98 3.55 7.18
CA ASP A 77 9.47 4.90 7.53
C ASP A 77 10.13 4.94 8.94
N ALA A 78 10.07 3.85 9.74
CA ALA A 78 10.62 3.74 11.10
C ALA A 78 11.87 2.82 11.24
N ALA A 79 12.17 1.93 10.28
CA ALA A 79 13.28 0.97 10.40
C ALA A 79 14.69 1.58 10.20
N ALA A 80 14.77 2.77 9.61
CA ALA A 80 15.92 3.68 9.68
C ALA A 80 15.37 5.08 9.42
N PRO A 81 15.87 6.14 10.07
CA PRO A 81 15.43 7.49 9.69
C PRO A 81 15.63 7.64 8.17
N PRO A 82 14.59 8.01 7.41
CA PRO A 82 14.72 8.13 5.98
C PRO A 82 15.91 9.05 5.67
N PRO A 83 16.70 8.75 4.63
CA PRO A 83 17.82 9.61 4.25
C PRO A 83 17.30 11.03 4.12
N ALA A 84 18.05 11.98 4.67
CA ALA A 84 17.59 13.37 4.68
C ALA A 84 17.26 13.79 3.23
N PRO A 85 16.24 14.62 3.00
CA PRO A 85 15.73 14.91 1.64
C PRO A 85 16.79 15.30 0.60
N HIS A 86 17.86 15.96 1.05
CA HIS A 86 18.99 16.35 0.21
C HIS A 86 19.89 15.15 -0.18
N GLU A 87 20.04 14.15 0.69
CA GLU A 87 20.76 12.91 0.40
C GLU A 87 20.00 12.07 -0.63
N THR A 88 18.66 11.98 -0.51
CA THR A 88 17.80 11.36 -1.53
C THR A 88 17.99 12.06 -2.87
N LEU A 89 17.94 13.39 -2.89
CA LEU A 89 18.15 14.18 -4.09
C LEU A 89 19.54 13.93 -4.72
N GLN A 90 20.60 13.93 -3.91
CA GLN A 90 21.96 13.65 -4.37
C GLN A 90 22.09 12.25 -4.99
N ARG A 91 21.57 11.21 -4.32
CA ARG A 91 21.60 9.83 -4.83
C ARG A 91 20.87 9.71 -6.16
N MET A 92 19.71 10.37 -6.30
CA MET A 92 18.93 10.36 -7.53
C MET A 92 19.64 11.07 -8.68
N MET A 93 20.29 12.21 -8.40
CA MET A 93 21.11 12.92 -9.39
C MET A 93 22.30 12.06 -9.82
N GLN A 94 23.02 11.43 -8.88
CA GLN A 94 24.16 10.55 -9.19
C GLN A 94 23.74 9.33 -10.00
N GLY A 95 22.67 8.63 -9.60
CA GLY A 95 22.17 7.44 -10.28
C GLY A 95 21.68 7.69 -11.71
N ARG A 96 21.31 8.93 -12.03
CA ARG A 96 20.87 9.34 -13.37
C ARG A 96 21.90 10.18 -14.13
N GLY A 97 23.08 10.43 -13.56
CA GLY A 97 24.11 11.26 -14.18
C GLY A 97 23.69 12.72 -14.40
N LEU A 98 22.80 13.24 -13.55
CA LEU A 98 22.26 14.60 -13.69
C LEU A 98 23.14 15.63 -12.99
N ALA A 99 23.27 16.79 -13.63
CA ALA A 99 23.96 17.95 -13.11
C ALA A 99 23.01 18.87 -12.34
N LEU A 100 23.57 19.86 -11.63
CA LEU A 100 22.78 20.82 -10.86
C LEU A 100 21.85 21.63 -11.76
N GLU A 101 22.26 21.92 -13.00
CA GLU A 101 21.47 22.66 -13.96
C GLU A 101 20.15 21.94 -14.31
N ASP A 102 20.15 20.61 -14.31
CA ASP A 102 18.99 19.79 -14.71
C ASP A 102 17.84 19.88 -13.68
N VAL A 103 18.17 20.12 -12.42
CA VAL A 103 17.20 20.27 -11.33
C VAL A 103 16.96 21.73 -10.94
N ALA A 104 17.78 22.67 -11.45
CA ALA A 104 17.75 24.06 -11.04
C ALA A 104 16.40 24.75 -11.26
N ALA A 105 15.69 24.38 -12.33
CA ALA A 105 14.36 24.91 -12.65
C ALA A 105 13.33 24.63 -11.54
N ILE A 106 13.45 23.49 -10.85
CA ILE A 106 12.52 23.09 -9.76
C ILE A 106 12.70 24.00 -8.54
N PHE A 107 13.92 24.49 -8.32
CA PHE A 107 14.26 25.40 -7.22
C PHE A 107 14.20 26.87 -7.63
N GLY A 108 13.86 27.16 -8.88
CA GLY A 108 13.74 28.50 -9.45
C GLY A 108 15.06 29.10 -9.92
N ASN A 109 16.18 28.84 -9.24
CA ASN A 109 17.51 29.24 -9.71
C ASN A 109 18.63 28.28 -9.25
N PRO A 110 19.82 28.33 -9.89
CA PRO A 110 20.93 27.43 -9.57
C PRO A 110 21.47 27.57 -8.14
N HIS A 111 21.41 28.77 -7.55
CA HIS A 111 21.88 28.99 -6.19
C HIS A 111 20.98 28.27 -5.17
N LEU A 112 19.66 28.38 -5.33
CA LEU A 112 18.68 27.69 -4.49
C LEU A 112 18.72 26.17 -4.66
N ALA A 113 18.97 25.71 -5.89
CA ALA A 113 19.17 24.29 -6.16
C ALA A 113 20.41 23.77 -5.42
N ARG A 114 21.50 24.53 -5.44
CA ARG A 114 22.74 24.17 -4.72
C ARG A 114 22.51 24.06 -3.23
N GLU A 115 21.85 25.05 -2.63
CA GLU A 115 21.54 25.03 -1.20
C GLU A 115 20.66 23.84 -0.80
N ALA A 116 19.71 23.45 -1.66
CA ALA A 116 18.86 22.30 -1.43
C ALA A 116 19.62 20.97 -1.58
N VAL A 117 20.48 20.83 -2.59
CA VAL A 117 21.32 19.64 -2.81
C VAL A 117 22.35 19.48 -1.68
N GLU A 118 22.90 20.58 -1.15
CA GLU A 118 23.84 20.57 -0.02
C GLU A 118 23.14 20.48 1.34
N GLY A 119 21.82 20.38 1.40
CA GLY A 119 21.06 20.27 2.65
C GLY A 119 21.00 21.56 3.49
N ARG A 120 21.51 22.69 2.97
CA ARG A 120 21.46 24.00 3.63
C ARG A 120 20.08 24.64 3.57
N ARG A 121 19.20 24.14 2.71
CA ARG A 121 17.83 24.59 2.54
C ARG A 121 16.86 23.43 2.47
N ALA A 122 15.76 23.52 3.22
CA ALA A 122 14.69 22.54 3.18
C ALA A 122 13.97 22.56 1.81
N ILE A 123 13.60 21.36 1.34
CA ILE A 123 12.77 21.18 0.16
C ILE A 123 11.31 21.41 0.56
N SER A 124 10.63 22.34 -0.11
CA SER A 124 9.21 22.61 0.16
C SER A 124 8.29 21.53 -0.43
N LYS A 125 7.07 21.41 0.07
CA LYS A 125 6.03 20.50 -0.48
C LYS A 125 5.81 20.67 -1.99
N GLY A 126 5.83 21.90 -2.48
CA GLY A 126 5.69 22.19 -3.91
C GLY A 126 6.89 21.71 -4.74
N GLN A 127 8.10 21.79 -4.19
CA GLN A 127 9.32 21.29 -4.83
C GLN A 127 9.38 19.76 -4.76
N ALA A 128 9.04 19.15 -3.62
CA ALA A 128 8.95 17.70 -3.46
C ALA A 128 8.00 17.06 -4.48
N LYS A 129 6.85 17.69 -4.75
CA LYS A 129 5.91 17.23 -5.79
C LYS A 129 6.49 17.33 -7.20
N GLN A 130 7.26 18.37 -7.49
CA GLN A 130 7.94 18.52 -8.79
C GLN A 130 9.08 17.52 -8.93
N LEU A 131 9.86 17.29 -7.88
CA LEU A 131 10.91 16.26 -7.83
C LEU A 131 10.32 14.86 -7.98
N GLY A 132 9.22 14.54 -7.30
CA GLY A 132 8.53 13.27 -7.46
C GLY A 132 8.07 13.01 -8.89
N ARG A 133 7.57 14.04 -9.59
CA ARG A 133 7.24 13.94 -11.03
C ARG A 133 8.47 13.77 -11.91
N PHE A 134 9.53 14.54 -11.65
CA PHE A 134 10.77 14.50 -12.42
C PHE A 134 11.49 13.15 -12.27
N PHE A 135 11.55 12.63 -11.03
CA PHE A 135 12.17 11.35 -10.71
C PHE A 135 11.22 10.15 -10.85
N GLN A 136 9.92 10.36 -11.08
CA GLN A 136 8.90 9.30 -11.06
C GLN A 136 8.92 8.51 -9.74
N MET A 137 8.97 9.23 -8.61
CA MET A 137 9.02 8.66 -7.26
C MET A 137 8.02 9.35 -6.32
N PRO A 138 7.66 8.71 -5.19
CA PRO A 138 6.81 9.33 -4.18
C PRO A 138 7.39 10.66 -3.67
N PRO A 139 6.60 11.75 -3.63
CA PRO A 139 7.07 13.04 -3.09
C PRO A 139 7.52 12.98 -1.64
N LYS A 140 7.04 12.00 -0.85
CA LYS A 140 7.40 11.82 0.57
C LYS A 140 8.91 11.66 0.79
N LEU A 141 9.61 11.06 -0.18
CA LEU A 141 11.06 10.84 -0.14
C LEU A 141 11.90 12.14 -0.19
N PHE A 142 11.28 13.27 -0.54
CA PHE A 142 11.93 14.58 -0.60
C PHE A 142 11.43 15.53 0.50
N LEU A 143 10.75 15.01 1.52
CA LEU A 143 10.27 15.75 2.67
C LEU A 143 10.97 15.23 3.94
N PRO A 144 11.23 16.13 4.91
CA PRO A 144 11.75 15.72 6.21
C PRO A 144 10.70 14.96 7.04
#